data_AF-F6D2Q9-F1
#
_entry.id   AF-F6D2Q9-F1
#
_cell.length_a   1.000
_cell.length_b   1.000
_cell.length_c   1.000
_cell.angle_alpha   90.00
_cell.angle_beta   90.00
_cell.angle_gamma   90.00
#
_symmetry.space_group_name_H-M   'P 1'
#
loop_
_entity.id
_entity.type
_entity.pdbx_description
1 polymer ?
#
loop_
_entity_poly.entity_id
_entity_poly.type
_entity_poly.pdbx_seq_one_letter_code
_entity_poly.pdbx_strand_id
1 'polypeptide(L)' 'MNKTQLTNVIKRYCDNKDFEGAKNYVHSFGPQIKNFDVDKELEKIDKLIKGPKKPESKPEIKEE' A
#
# COMPACT_ATOMS: atom_id res chain seq x y z
N MET A 1 -6.96 -14.51 -10.98
CA MET A 1 -6.09 -14.17 -9.84
C MET A 1 -6.97 -13.64 -8.72
N ASN A 2 -6.88 -14.21 -7.51
CA ASN A 2 -7.75 -13.82 -6.40
C ASN A 2 -7.10 -12.72 -5.54
N LYS A 3 -7.92 -11.86 -4.92
CA LYS A 3 -7.47 -10.79 -4.00
C LYS A 3 -6.42 -11.28 -2.99
N THR A 4 -6.68 -12.43 -2.37
CA THR A 4 -5.78 -13.05 -1.38
C THR A 4 -4.41 -13.37 -1.94
N GLN A 5 -4.33 -13.83 -3.20
CA GLN A 5 -3.05 -14.13 -3.84
C GLN A 5 -2.26 -12.85 -4.09
N LEU A 6 -2.91 -11.80 -4.58
CA LEU A 6 -2.27 -10.50 -4.81
C LEU A 6 -1.71 -9.93 -3.51
N THR A 7 -2.53 -9.90 -2.44
CA THR A 7 -2.08 -9.39 -1.13
C THR A 7 -0.91 -10.19 -0.58
N ASN A 8 -0.89 -11.51 -0.76
CA ASN A 8 0.21 -12.34 -0.28
C ASN A 8 1.50 -12.09 -1.07
N VAL A 9 1.38 -11.87 -2.39
CA VAL A 9 2.50 -11.50 -3.25
C VAL A 9 3.05 -10.12 -2.88
N ILE A 10 2.18 -9.10 -2.73
CA ILE A 10 2.55 -7.75 -2.28
C ILE A 10 3.30 -7.80 -0.95
N LYS A 11 2.79 -8.59 0.01
CA LYS A 11 3.42 -8.76 1.33
C LYS A 11 4.83 -9.34 1.19
N ARG A 12 5.00 -10.33 0.32
CA ARG A 12 6.31 -10.95 0.05
C ARG A 12 7.27 -9.96 -0.60
N TYR A 13 6.81 -9.16 -1.55
CA TYR A 13 7.58 -8.09 -2.17
C TYR A 13 8.02 -7.04 -1.12
N CYS A 14 7.12 -6.59 -0.24
CA CYS A 14 7.46 -5.69 0.87
C CYS A 14 8.48 -6.29 1.85
N ASP A 15 8.37 -7.58 2.18
CA ASP A 15 9.31 -8.28 3.06
C ASP A 15 10.72 -8.35 2.44
N ASN A 16 10.79 -8.54 1.12
CA ASN A 16 12.04 -8.50 0.36
C ASN A 16 12.54 -7.08 0.08
N LYS A 17 11.88 -6.03 0.59
CA LYS A 17 12.13 -4.61 0.29
C LYS A 17 12.06 -4.27 -1.20
N ASP A 18 11.40 -5.11 -1.98
CA ASP A 18 11.18 -4.92 -3.41
C ASP A 18 9.83 -4.23 -3.60
N PHE A 19 9.82 -2.92 -3.41
CA PHE A 19 8.59 -2.15 -3.45
C PHE A 19 8.15 -1.77 -4.87
N GLU A 20 9.09 -1.70 -5.82
CA GLU A 20 8.78 -1.52 -7.24
C GLU A 20 8.02 -2.72 -7.80
N GLY A 21 8.45 -3.95 -7.50
CA GLY A 21 7.74 -5.16 -7.88
C GLY A 21 6.34 -5.22 -7.27
N ALA A 22 6.20 -4.82 -5.99
CA ALA A 22 4.88 -4.68 -5.36
C ALA A 22 3.98 -3.70 -6.13
N LYS A 23 4.45 -2.47 -6.38
CA LYS A 23 3.68 -1.43 -7.09
C LYS A 23 3.28 -1.90 -8.50
N ASN A 24 4.21 -2.50 -9.23
CA ASN A 24 3.96 -3.00 -10.58
C ASN A 24 2.93 -4.14 -10.59
N TYR A 25 2.97 -5.03 -9.59
CA TYR A 25 1.97 -6.08 -9.41
C TYR A 25 0.58 -5.51 -9.13
N VAL A 26 0.49 -4.53 -8.22
CA VAL A 26 -0.80 -3.89 -7.87
C VAL A 26 -1.37 -3.15 -9.08
N HIS A 27 -0.53 -2.45 -9.85
CA HIS A 27 -0.95 -1.71 -11.03
C HIS A 27 -1.39 -2.63 -12.18
N SER A 28 -0.69 -3.75 -12.39
CA SER A 28 -1.01 -4.70 -13.47
C SER A 28 -2.23 -5.58 -13.17
N PHE A 29 -2.35 -6.07 -11.94
CA PHE A 29 -3.38 -7.05 -11.58
C PHE A 29 -4.52 -6.48 -10.74
N GLY A 30 -4.29 -5.40 -10.02
CA GLY A 30 -5.31 -4.77 -9.19
C GLY A 30 -6.57 -4.31 -9.93
N PRO A 31 -6.51 -3.68 -11.13
CA PRO A 31 -7.72 -3.34 -11.88
C PRO A 31 -8.46 -4.58 -12.42
N GLN A 32 -7.80 -5.74 -12.48
CA GLN A 32 -8.42 -7.00 -12.88
C GLN A 32 -9.18 -7.69 -11.73
N ILE A 33 -9.04 -7.20 -10.49
CA ILE A 33 -9.68 -7.79 -9.31
C ILE A 33 -10.91 -6.96 -8.93
N LYS A 34 -12.09 -7.58 -8.97
CA LYS A 34 -13.35 -6.95 -8.57
C LYS A 34 -13.32 -6.61 -7.07
N ASN A 35 -13.69 -5.38 -6.68
CA ASN A 35 -13.58 -4.86 -5.30
C ASN A 35 -12.15 -4.82 -4.73
N PHE A 36 -11.18 -4.42 -5.57
CA PHE A 36 -9.82 -4.17 -5.13
C PHE A 36 -9.42 -2.72 -5.38
N ASP A 37 -9.12 -1.99 -4.30
CA ASP A 37 -8.62 -0.62 -4.35
C ASP A 37 -7.12 -0.60 -4.60
N VAL A 38 -6.76 -0.39 -5.87
CA VAL A 38 -5.38 -0.24 -6.35
C VAL A 38 -4.69 0.90 -5.62
N ASP A 39 -5.29 2.09 -5.63
CA ASP A 39 -4.76 3.29 -4.98
C ASP A 39 -4.45 3.09 -3.50
N LYS A 40 -5.37 2.44 -2.77
CA LYS A 40 -5.21 2.21 -1.33
C LYS A 40 -4.05 1.28 -1.00
N GLU A 41 -3.82 0.24 -1.80
CA GLU A 41 -2.65 -0.62 -1.60
C GLU A 41 -1.36 0.03 -2.07
N LEU A 42 -1.37 0.80 -3.16
CA LEU A 42 -0.21 1.59 -3.58
C LEU A 42 0.22 2.59 -2.49
N GLU A 43 -0.74 3.25 -1.83
CA GLU A 43 -0.47 4.17 -0.73
C GLU A 43 0.17 3.45 0.48
N LYS A 44 -0.31 2.24 0.83
CA LYS A 44 0.32 1.43 1.88
C LYS A 44 1.75 1.06 1.54
N ILE A 45 2.02 0.68 0.30
CA ILE A 45 3.38 0.36 -0.15
C ILE A 45 4.26 1.62 -0.09
N ASP A 46 3.75 2.79 -0.50
CA ASP A 46 4.47 4.08 -0.40
C ASP A 46 4.79 4.46 1.05
N LYS A 47 3.85 4.25 1.97
CA LYS A 47 4.04 4.43 3.42
C LYS A 47 5.10 3.48 3.99
N LEU A 48 5.20 2.26 3.48
CA LEU A 48 6.25 1.32 3.89
C LEU A 48 7.63 1.72 3.35
N ILE A 49 7.69 2.22 2.10
CA ILE A 49 8.94 2.74 1.48
C ILE A 49 9.47 3.94 2.25
N LYS A 50 8.60 4.92 2.56
CA LYS A 50 8.99 6.16 3.25
C LYS A 50 9.35 5.94 4.73
N GLY A 51 9.35 4.70 5.21
CA GLY A 51 9.46 4.36 6.62
C GLY A 51 8.24 4.86 7.40
N PRO A 52 8.15 4.57 8.71
CA PRO A 52 7.17 5.22 9.57
C PRO A 52 7.50 6.71 9.61
N LYS A 53 7.05 7.46 8.62
CA LYS A 53 6.85 8.88 8.77
C LYS A 53 5.85 8.94 9.91
N LYS A 54 6.33 9.32 11.10
CA LYS A 54 5.51 9.66 12.26
C LYS A 54 4.23 10.30 11.75
N PRO A 55 3.05 10.01 12.33
CA PRO A 55 1.87 10.81 12.04
C PRO A 55 2.21 12.27 12.32
N GLU A 56 2.58 13.02 11.28
CA GLU A 56 2.71 14.46 11.37
C GLU A 56 1.29 14.97 11.46
N SER A 57 1.00 15.45 12.66
CA SER A 57 -0.01 16.45 12.98
C SER A 57 -1.45 16.11 12.59
N LYS A 58 -2.13 15.47 13.53
CA LYS A 58 -3.42 16.01 13.96
C LYS A 58 -3.13 17.44 14.46
N PRO A 59 -3.59 18.54 13.83
CA PRO A 59 -3.58 19.81 14.53
C PRO A 59 -4.54 19.63 15.72
N GLU A 60 -3.97 19.67 16.91
CA GLU A 60 -4.68 19.92 18.14
C GLU A 60 -5.21 21.35 18.01
N ILE A 61 -6.44 21.51 17.50
CA ILE A 61 -7.14 22.79 17.56
C ILE A 61 -7.92 22.75 18.88
N LYS A 62 -7.29 23.22 19.94
CA LYS A 62 -7.97 23.78 21.10
C LYS A 62 -8.11 25.28 20.85
N GLU A 63 -9.33 25.74 20.66
CA GLU A 63 -9.81 27.10 20.98
C GLU A 63 -11.23 26.85 21.50
N GLU A 64 -11.40 26.82 22.82
CA GLU A 64 -11.81 27.94 23.71
C GLU A 64 -13.35 28.01 23.80
#